data_AF-A0A4R5C6U9-F1
#
_entry.id   AF-A0A4R5C6U9-F1
#
_cell.length_a   1.000
_cell.length_b   1.000
_cell.length_c   1.000
_cell.angle_alpha   90.00
_cell.angle_beta   90.00
_cell.angle_gamma   90.00
#
_symmetry.space_group_name_H-M   'P 1'
#
loop_
_entity.id
_entity.type
_entity.pdbx_description
1 polymer ?
#
loop_
_entity_poly.entity_id
_entity_poly.type
_entity_poly.pdbx_seq_one_letter_code
_entity_poly.pdbx_strand_id
1 'polypeptide(L)'
;MNIRAIGGCKSALSTQGLFEYPSDRDGQDQATFSADNTKFSDKIGKRSIELHKNTMGWSISNDDFSKWKANVGKAFKAPQTSFTPTGKGKFNKYFQPNTIHLKSTAVYGGTIFWKELKGESIIKGK
;
A
#
# COMPACT_ATOMS: atom_id res chain seq x y z
N MET A 1 -9.39 19.65 28.96
CA MET A 1 -8.85 18.31 28.64
C MET A 1 -9.98 17.30 28.82
N ASN A 2 -10.53 16.79 27.73
CA ASN A 2 -11.41 15.63 27.69
C ASN A 2 -11.71 15.35 26.21
N ILE A 3 -11.17 14.28 25.65
CA ILE A 3 -11.58 13.79 24.34
C ILE A 3 -12.32 12.49 24.59
N ARG A 4 -13.65 12.55 24.47
CA ARG A 4 -14.53 11.38 24.38
C ARG A 4 -14.51 10.89 22.93
N ALA A 5 -14.26 9.61 22.73
CA ALA A 5 -14.57 8.94 21.47
C ALA A 5 -16.09 8.75 21.38
N ILE A 6 -16.71 9.31 20.34
CA ILE A 6 -18.09 9.00 19.95
C ILE A 6 -18.04 8.76 18.44
N GLY A 7 -18.58 7.61 18.03
CA GLY A 7 -18.55 7.14 16.66
C GLY A 7 -19.33 8.02 15.69
N GLY A 8 -18.98 7.85 14.41
CA GLY A 8 -19.78 8.19 13.24
C GLY A 8 -19.88 9.68 12.92
N CYS A 9 -19.04 10.16 11.99
CA CYS A 9 -19.52 11.08 10.96
C CYS A 9 -18.50 11.24 9.82
N LYS A 10 -19.00 11.11 8.58
CA LYS A 10 -18.35 11.62 7.36
C LYS A 10 -17.90 13.06 7.59
N SER A 11 -16.63 13.36 7.33
CA SER A 11 -16.15 14.73 7.19
C SER A 11 -15.27 14.80 5.95
N ALA A 12 -15.85 15.33 4.89
CA ALA A 12 -15.13 15.72 3.69
C ALA A 12 -14.13 16.84 4.07
N LEU A 13 -12.84 16.58 3.90
CA LEU A 13 -11.85 17.63 3.69
C LEU A 13 -11.32 17.48 2.26
N SER A 14 -11.86 18.32 1.38
CA SER A 14 -11.37 18.53 0.02
C SER A 14 -10.19 19.49 0.08
N THR A 15 -8.97 19.02 -0.22
CA THR A 15 -7.99 19.83 -0.98
C THR A 15 -6.98 18.93 -1.69
N GLN A 16 -7.17 18.79 -3.00
CA GLN A 16 -6.16 18.51 -4.03
C GLN A 16 -5.44 17.14 -4.03
N GLY A 17 -5.95 16.23 -4.86
CA GLY A 17 -5.11 15.25 -5.58
C GLY A 17 -4.93 13.87 -4.95
N LEU A 18 -5.67 13.54 -3.89
CA LEU A 18 -5.75 12.17 -3.40
C LEU A 18 -6.77 11.42 -4.26
N PHE A 19 -6.30 10.78 -5.34
CA PHE A 19 -7.10 9.76 -5.99
C PHE A 19 -7.27 8.62 -4.98
N GLU A 20 -8.51 8.39 -4.54
CA GLU A 20 -8.89 7.24 -3.70
C GLU A 20 -8.63 5.95 -4.49
N TYR A 21 -7.41 5.43 -4.40
CA TYR A 21 -7.22 3.99 -4.54
C TYR A 21 -7.82 3.34 -3.29
N PRO A 22 -8.47 2.18 -3.42
CA PRO A 22 -9.25 1.60 -2.33
C PRO A 22 -8.33 1.39 -1.12
N SER A 23 -8.63 2.14 -0.06
CA SER A 23 -8.00 2.09 1.27
C SER A 23 -7.94 0.68 1.88
N ASP A 24 -8.69 -0.26 1.31
CA ASP A 24 -8.73 -1.66 1.70
C ASP A 24 -7.44 -2.45 1.39
N ARG A 25 -6.56 -1.94 0.49
CA ARG A 25 -5.32 -2.65 0.11
C ARG A 25 -4.04 -2.16 0.81
N ASP A 26 -4.18 -1.21 1.75
CA ASP A 26 -3.06 -0.49 2.37
C ASP A 26 -3.07 -0.56 3.92
N GLY A 27 -3.86 -1.50 4.47
CA GLY A 27 -3.96 -1.78 5.90
C GLY A 27 -2.88 -2.75 6.43
N GLN A 28 -3.09 -3.25 7.65
CA GLN A 28 -2.16 -4.13 8.34
C GLN A 28 -1.86 -5.43 7.56
N ASP A 29 -2.81 -5.95 6.78
CA ASP A 29 -2.62 -7.17 5.97
C ASP A 29 -1.48 -7.02 4.97
N GLN A 30 -1.38 -5.84 4.33
CA GLN A 30 -0.31 -5.52 3.39
C GLN A 30 1.07 -5.55 4.05
N ALA A 31 1.13 -5.11 5.31
CA ALA A 31 2.36 -5.08 6.09
C ALA A 31 2.96 -6.47 6.32
N THR A 32 2.19 -7.55 6.14
CA THR A 32 2.62 -8.93 6.40
C THR A 32 3.26 -9.62 5.19
N PHE A 33 3.23 -9.01 4.01
CA PHE A 33 3.80 -9.58 2.79
C PHE A 33 5.23 -9.11 2.55
N SER A 34 6.16 -10.04 2.32
CA SER A 34 7.53 -9.73 1.90
C SER A 34 7.59 -9.33 0.42
N ALA A 35 8.69 -8.69 0.03
CA ALA A 35 8.96 -8.31 -1.36
C ALA A 35 8.86 -9.48 -2.34
N ASP A 36 9.25 -10.68 -1.89
CA ASP A 36 9.30 -11.89 -2.73
C ASP A 36 7.91 -12.52 -2.94
N ASN A 37 6.89 -12.08 -2.19
CA ASN A 37 5.55 -12.60 -2.35
C ASN A 37 4.83 -11.97 -3.55
N THR A 38 4.97 -12.63 -4.69
CA THR A 38 4.32 -12.25 -5.95
C THR A 38 2.90 -12.80 -6.09
N LYS A 39 2.38 -13.59 -5.14
CA LYS A 39 1.02 -14.17 -5.20
C LYS A 39 -0.09 -13.12 -5.06
N PHE A 40 -1.13 -13.21 -5.87
CA PHE A 40 -2.31 -12.31 -5.82
C PHE A 40 -3.53 -12.96 -5.17
N SER A 41 -3.47 -14.28 -4.97
CA SER A 41 -4.47 -15.05 -4.29
C SER A 41 -3.78 -16.19 -3.55
N ASP A 42 -4.44 -16.69 -2.52
CA ASP A 42 -4.04 -17.91 -1.84
C ASP A 42 -5.20 -18.90 -1.77
N LYS A 43 -4.89 -20.19 -1.60
CA LYS A 43 -5.91 -21.24 -1.50
C LYS A 43 -6.09 -21.66 -0.06
N ILE A 44 -7.31 -21.50 0.46
CA ILE A 44 -7.73 -22.08 1.74
C ILE A 44 -8.68 -23.23 1.42
N GLY A 45 -8.15 -24.46 1.48
CA GLY A 45 -8.86 -25.66 1.05
C GLY A 45 -9.25 -25.59 -0.43
N LYS A 46 -10.56 -25.65 -0.72
CA LYS A 46 -11.10 -25.54 -2.10
C LYS A 46 -11.40 -24.10 -2.54
N ARG A 47 -11.22 -23.10 -1.68
CA ARG A 47 -11.55 -21.70 -1.97
C ARG A 47 -10.29 -20.89 -2.27
N SER A 48 -10.37 -20.00 -3.25
CA SER A 48 -9.33 -19.00 -3.53
C SER A 48 -9.72 -17.70 -2.84
N ILE A 49 -8.84 -17.17 -1.99
CA ILE A 49 -8.98 -15.84 -1.39
C ILE A 49 -8.07 -14.85 -2.13
N GLU A 50 -8.56 -13.64 -2.37
CA GLU A 50 -7.75 -12.57 -2.94
C GLU A 50 -6.83 -11.98 -1.87
N LEU A 51 -5.56 -11.80 -2.20
CA LEU A 51 -4.62 -11.11 -1.32
C LEU A 51 -4.73 -9.61 -1.60
N HIS A 52 -5.15 -8.83 -0.60
CA HIS A 52 -5.28 -7.38 -0.68
C HIS A 52 -3.92 -6.69 -0.58
N LYS A 53 -3.06 -6.96 -1.56
CA LYS A 53 -1.76 -6.33 -1.67
C LYS A 53 -1.71 -5.27 -2.75
N ASN A 54 -0.92 -4.24 -2.51
CA ASN A 54 -0.60 -3.24 -3.50
C ASN A 54 0.37 -3.82 -4.54
N THR A 55 0.20 -3.47 -5.81
CA THR A 55 0.96 -4.05 -6.93
C THR A 55 1.49 -2.99 -7.89
N MET A 56 1.27 -1.72 -7.56
CA MET A 56 1.69 -0.54 -8.33
C MET A 56 3.12 -0.09 -8.00
N GLY A 57 3.79 -0.80 -7.10
CA GLY A 57 5.10 -0.44 -6.58
C GLY A 57 5.04 0.79 -5.67
N TRP A 58 5.82 0.78 -4.60
CA TRP A 58 5.84 1.86 -3.61
C TRP A 58 7.25 2.18 -3.11
N SER A 59 7.40 3.39 -2.59
CA SER A 59 8.54 3.84 -1.81
C SER A 59 8.06 4.52 -0.53
N ILE A 60 8.55 4.06 0.61
CA ILE A 60 8.17 4.55 1.94
C ILE A 60 9.33 5.36 2.53
N SER A 61 9.02 6.52 3.11
CA SER A 61 9.99 7.33 3.85
C SER A 61 10.48 6.57 5.10
N ASN A 62 11.70 6.86 5.58
CA ASN A 62 12.25 6.18 6.77
C ASN A 62 11.35 6.34 8.00
N ASP A 63 10.78 7.54 8.18
CA ASP A 63 9.91 7.86 9.31
C ASP A 63 8.59 7.08 9.24
N ASP A 64 7.96 7.05 8.07
CA ASP A 64 6.71 6.31 7.86
C ASP A 64 6.93 4.81 7.99
N PHE A 65 8.02 4.30 7.45
CA PHE A 65 8.38 2.88 7.55
C PHE A 65 8.56 2.45 9.00
N SER A 66 9.27 3.26 9.79
CA SER A 66 9.48 3.01 11.21
C SER A 66 8.18 3.06 12.00
N LYS A 67 7.32 4.06 11.75
CA LYS A 67 6.00 4.16 12.37
C LYS A 67 5.11 2.97 12.03
N TRP A 68 5.07 2.58 10.75
CA TRP A 68 4.24 1.48 10.29
C TRP A 68 4.71 0.15 10.88
N LYS A 69 6.02 -0.09 10.87
CA LYS A 69 6.63 -1.26 11.52
C LYS A 69 6.33 -1.31 13.02
N ALA A 70 6.43 -0.19 13.72
CA ALA A 70 6.11 -0.12 15.15
C ALA A 70 4.63 -0.43 15.43
N ASN A 71 3.72 0.10 14.62
CA ASN A 71 2.28 -0.09 14.80
C ASN A 71 1.81 -1.51 14.44
N VAL A 72 2.43 -2.15 13.45
CA VAL A 72 2.10 -3.53 13.03
C VAL A 72 2.76 -4.56 13.96
N GLY A 73 3.97 -4.27 14.43
CA GLY A 73 4.72 -5.13 15.34
C GLY A 73 5.33 -6.36 14.68
N LYS A 74 5.31 -7.51 15.38
CA LYS A 74 6.06 -8.73 15.02
C LYS A 74 5.68 -9.34 13.66
N ALA A 75 4.50 -9.05 13.15
CA ALA A 75 4.02 -9.55 11.86
C ALA A 75 4.54 -8.75 10.65
N PHE A 76 5.25 -7.64 10.88
CA PHE A 76 5.71 -6.76 9.82
C PHE A 76 6.80 -7.41 8.95
N LYS A 77 6.54 -7.53 7.65
CA LYS A 77 7.44 -8.08 6.62
C LYS A 77 7.50 -7.23 5.36
N ALA A 78 6.69 -6.17 5.27
CA ALA A 78 6.64 -5.30 4.11
C ALA A 78 8.00 -4.65 3.83
N PRO A 79 8.46 -4.65 2.57
CA PRO A 79 9.67 -3.93 2.20
C PRO A 79 9.41 -2.43 2.15
N GLN A 80 10.44 -1.65 2.49
CA GLN A 80 10.39 -0.19 2.41
C GLN A 80 10.20 0.31 0.96
N THR A 81 10.79 -0.41 0.01
CA THR A 81 10.65 -0.16 -1.42
C THR A 81 10.19 -1.44 -2.09
N SER A 82 9.15 -1.34 -2.91
CA SER A 82 8.62 -2.45 -3.72
C SER A 82 8.43 -1.98 -5.16
N PHE A 83 8.85 -2.78 -6.12
CA PHE A 83 8.63 -2.50 -7.53
C PHE A 83 7.41 -3.26 -8.05
N THR A 84 6.76 -2.73 -9.10
CA THR A 84 5.75 -3.49 -9.82
C THR A 84 6.35 -4.80 -10.32
N PRO A 85 5.67 -5.95 -10.09
CA PRO A 85 6.20 -7.25 -10.50
C PRO A 85 6.37 -7.31 -12.02
N THR A 86 7.40 -7.99 -12.52
CA THR A 86 7.66 -8.10 -13.97
C THR A 86 6.89 -9.23 -14.66
N GLY A 87 5.97 -9.89 -13.95
CA GLY A 87 5.27 -11.08 -14.41
C GLY A 87 4.36 -10.86 -15.64
N LYS A 88 4.18 -11.92 -16.45
CA LYS A 88 3.45 -11.95 -17.74
C LYS A 88 1.94 -11.62 -17.68
N GLY A 89 1.40 -11.21 -16.53
CA GLY A 89 0.03 -10.73 -16.44
C GLY A 89 0.01 -9.26 -16.87
N LYS A 90 -0.55 -8.92 -18.03
CA LYS A 90 -0.90 -7.53 -18.34
C LYS A 90 -2.04 -7.12 -17.41
N PHE A 91 -1.72 -6.55 -16.25
CA PHE A 91 -2.69 -6.19 -15.21
C PHE A 91 -3.66 -5.08 -15.67
N ASN A 92 -3.21 -4.18 -16.53
CA ASN A 92 -4.01 -3.24 -17.32
C ASN A 92 -3.12 -2.65 -18.45
N LYS A 93 -3.68 -1.85 -19.37
CA LYS A 93 -2.93 -1.17 -20.44
C LYS A 93 -1.93 -0.11 -19.95
N TYR A 94 -1.98 0.24 -18.67
CA TYR A 94 -1.13 1.22 -18.00
C TYR A 94 -0.06 0.58 -17.12
N PHE A 95 0.04 -0.75 -17.14
CA PHE A 95 0.97 -1.49 -16.30
C PHE A 95 2.38 -1.30 -16.82
N GLN A 96 3.22 -0.64 -16.02
CA GLN A 96 4.64 -0.50 -16.29
C GLN A 96 5.41 -1.43 -15.36
N PRO A 97 6.06 -2.49 -15.89
CA PRO A 97 6.84 -3.40 -15.06
C PRO A 97 8.08 -2.68 -14.49
N ASN A 98 8.55 -3.11 -13.33
CA ASN A 98 9.72 -2.55 -12.65
C ASN A 98 9.63 -1.03 -12.39
N THR A 99 8.46 -0.54 -11.97
CA THR A 99 8.24 0.87 -11.65
C THR A 99 7.67 1.05 -10.25
N ILE A 100 7.75 2.27 -9.73
CA ILE A 100 7.13 2.71 -8.48
C ILE A 100 6.17 3.84 -8.83
N HIS A 101 4.89 3.62 -8.52
CA HIS A 101 3.84 4.60 -8.73
C HIS A 101 3.33 5.21 -7.42
N LEU A 102 3.84 4.79 -6.27
CA LEU A 102 3.34 5.24 -4.98
C LEU A 102 4.46 5.71 -4.06
N LYS A 103 4.19 6.80 -3.33
CA LYS A 103 5.06 7.31 -2.28
C LYS A 103 4.29 7.45 -0.99
N SER A 104 4.88 7.07 0.15
CA SER A 104 4.22 7.24 1.45
C SER A 104 4.00 8.73 1.75
N THR A 105 2.87 9.03 2.38
CA THR A 105 2.49 10.39 2.79
C THR A 105 2.25 10.48 4.30
N ALA A 106 1.61 9.47 4.88
CA ALA A 106 1.34 9.41 6.30
C ALA A 106 1.12 7.95 6.75
N VAL A 107 1.22 7.72 8.06
CA VAL A 107 0.87 6.45 8.70
C VAL A 107 -0.02 6.74 9.89
N TYR A 108 -1.17 6.10 9.94
CA TYR A 108 -2.09 6.16 11.08
C TYR A 108 -2.41 4.73 11.54
N GLY A 109 -1.93 4.37 12.73
CA GLY A 109 -2.01 3.00 13.23
C GLY A 109 -1.36 2.00 12.27
N GLY A 110 -2.03 0.90 11.97
CA GLY A 110 -1.53 -0.14 11.06
C GLY A 110 -1.66 0.19 9.57
N THR A 111 -2.12 1.39 9.21
CA THR A 111 -2.47 1.77 7.83
C THR A 111 -1.52 2.85 7.31
N ILE A 112 -1.04 2.65 6.08
CA ILE A 112 -0.16 3.59 5.37
C ILE A 112 -0.95 4.29 4.25
N PHE A 113 -0.69 5.58 4.08
CA PHE A 113 -1.34 6.40 3.05
C PHE A 113 -0.36 6.74 1.95
N TRP A 114 -0.83 6.65 0.72
CA TRP A 114 -0.01 6.82 -0.47
C TRP A 114 -0.39 8.05 -1.27
N LYS A 115 0.62 8.63 -1.92
CA LYS A 115 0.47 9.58 -2.99
C LYS A 115 0.87 8.92 -4.30
N GLU A 116 -0.02 8.98 -5.29
CA GLU A 116 0.23 8.49 -6.63
C GLU A 116 1.25 9.38 -7.36
N LEU A 117 2.25 8.74 -7.97
CA LEU A 117 3.27 9.34 -8.83
C LEU A 117 2.80 9.23 -10.29
N LYS A 118 2.88 10.34 -11.02
CA LYS A 118 2.42 10.44 -12.42
C LYS A 118 3.50 11.04 -13.31
N GLY A 119 3.49 10.66 -14.58
CA GLY A 119 4.39 11.21 -15.61
C GLY A 119 5.87 11.03 -15.22
N GLU A 120 6.61 12.13 -15.22
CA GLU A 120 8.04 12.17 -14.90
C GLU A 120 8.38 11.80 -13.45
N SER A 121 7.39 11.81 -12.55
CA SER A 121 7.61 11.43 -11.15
C SER A 121 7.65 9.92 -10.91
N ILE A 122 7.34 9.10 -11.92
CA ILE A 122 7.39 7.63 -11.81
C ILE A 122 8.84 7.18 -11.72
N ILE A 123 9.19 6.45 -10.66
CA ILE A 123 10.54 5.92 -10.49
C ILE A 123 10.62 4.58 -11.23
N LYS A 124 11.59 4.45 -12.13
CA LYS A 124 11.86 3.20 -12.86
C LYS A 124 13.02 2.47 -12.19
N GLY A 125 12.85 1.17 -11.93
CA GLY A 125 13.94 0.30 -11.53
C GLY A 125 14.94 0.19 -12.67
N LYS A 126 16.23 0.24 -12.33
CA LYS A 126 17.34 0.02 -13.26
C LYS A 126 17.51 -1.46 -13.56
#